data_AF-A0A3P7IYP2-F1
#
_entry.id   AF-A0A3P7IYP2-F1
#
_cell.length_a   1.000
_cell.length_b   1.000
_cell.length_c   1.000
_cell.angle_alpha   90.00
_cell.angle_beta   90.00
_cell.angle_gamma   90.00
#
_symmetry.space_group_name_H-M   'P 1'
#
loop_
_entity.id
_entity.type
_entity.pdbx_description
1 polymer ?
#
loop_
_entity_poly.entity_id
_entity_poly.type
_entity_poly.pdbx_seq_one_letter_code
_entity_poly.pdbx_strand_id
1 'polypeptide(L)'
;MEDPDICKYYIVGFCPHDMFVNTKADLGACPKVHDDNLRLEYPKSDKFEKLGFEREFLKFLSRLDEDNQRRIRKNLEKLKANEENGQKKEDLRKLRDEQEIARLDTEIKAHMAEAEK
;
A
#
# COMPACT_ATOMS: atom_id res chain seq x y z
N MET A 1 -19.64 18.13 -30.21
CA MET A 1 -18.18 18.32 -30.05
C MET A 1 -17.76 17.56 -28.80
N GLU A 2 -17.76 16.23 -28.88
CA GLU A 2 -16.91 15.43 -28.01
C GLU A 2 -15.72 15.11 -28.90
N ASP A 3 -14.59 15.80 -28.71
CA ASP A 3 -13.35 15.35 -29.32
C ASP A 3 -12.89 14.18 -28.44
N PRO A 4 -13.01 12.93 -28.91
CA PRO A 4 -12.64 11.77 -28.11
C PRO A 4 -11.16 11.76 -27.76
N ASP A 5 -10.34 12.62 -28.36
CA ASP A 5 -8.89 12.64 -28.18
C ASP A 5 -8.42 13.51 -27.01
N ILE A 6 -9.25 14.38 -26.43
CA ILE A 6 -8.84 15.26 -25.31
C ILE A 6 -9.05 14.57 -23.96
N CYS A 7 -8.06 14.69 -23.08
CA CYS A 7 -8.11 14.14 -21.73
C CYS A 7 -9.02 14.98 -20.83
N LYS A 8 -10.21 14.47 -20.55
CA LYS A 8 -11.19 15.12 -19.66
C LYS A 8 -10.66 15.35 -18.24
N TYR A 9 -9.86 14.42 -17.71
CA TYR A 9 -9.28 14.55 -16.37
C TYR A 9 -8.25 15.69 -16.31
N TYR A 10 -7.46 15.85 -17.38
CA TYR A 10 -6.46 16.91 -17.46
C TYR A 10 -7.08 18.30 -17.49
N ILE A 11 -8.16 18.49 -18.27
CA ILE A 11 -8.84 19.78 -18.37
C ILE A 11 -9.65 20.14 -17.12
N VAL A 12 -10.15 19.13 -16.40
CA VAL A 12 -10.87 19.33 -15.12
C VAL A 12 -9.90 19.70 -14.00
N GLY A 13 -8.75 19.03 -13.91
CA GLY A 13 -7.85 19.22 -12.78
C GLY A 13 -6.46 18.64 -12.97
N PHE A 14 -6.31 17.33 -13.13
CA PHE A 14 -5.03 16.72 -13.47
C PHE A 14 -5.25 15.35 -14.08
N CYS A 15 -4.29 14.90 -14.90
CA CYS A 15 -4.33 13.54 -15.41
C CYS A 15 -3.63 12.58 -14.42
N PRO A 16 -4.31 11.55 -13.93
CA PRO A 16 -3.71 10.55 -13.05
C PRO A 16 -2.57 9.74 -13.70
N HIS A 17 -2.57 9.61 -15.04
CA HIS A 17 -1.49 8.97 -15.78
C HIS A 17 -0.16 9.72 -15.56
N ASP A 18 -0.18 11.06 -15.59
CA ASP A 18 1.02 11.88 -15.40
C ASP A 18 1.47 11.92 -13.94
N MET A 19 0.52 11.89 -12.99
CA MET A 19 0.83 11.98 -11.57
C MET A 19 1.48 10.72 -11.00
N PHE A 20 1.21 9.56 -11.59
CA PHE A 20 1.65 8.25 -11.05
C PHE A 20 2.74 7.57 -11.89
N VAL A 21 3.33 8.26 -12.86
CA VAL A 21 4.46 7.73 -13.64
C VAL A 21 5.60 7.31 -12.70
N ASN A 22 6.21 6.15 -12.96
CA ASN A 22 7.30 5.58 -12.15
C ASN A 22 6.90 5.20 -10.71
N THR A 23 5.60 5.06 -10.42
CA THR A 23 5.12 4.58 -9.11
C THR A 23 4.60 3.15 -9.21
N LYS A 24 4.32 2.51 -8.05
CA LYS A 24 3.63 1.20 -8.03
C LYS A 24 2.17 1.26 -8.53
N ALA A 25 1.64 2.45 -8.78
CA ALA A 25 0.31 2.70 -9.30
C ALA A 25 0.34 3.29 -10.72
N ASP A 26 1.47 3.14 -11.42
CA ASP A 26 1.64 3.63 -12.79
C ASP A 26 0.53 3.09 -13.72
N LEU A 27 -0.11 4.01 -14.42
CA LEU A 27 -1.21 3.75 -15.37
C LEU A 27 -0.71 3.70 -16.82
N GLY A 28 0.58 3.93 -17.05
CA GLY A 28 1.17 4.14 -18.36
C GLY A 28 0.98 5.56 -18.86
N ALA A 29 1.49 5.84 -20.06
CA ALA A 29 1.29 7.12 -20.73
C ALA A 29 -0.20 7.35 -21.00
N CYS A 30 -0.65 8.61 -20.83
CA CYS A 30 -2.04 8.93 -21.14
C CYS A 30 -2.32 8.71 -22.64
N PRO A 31 -3.39 7.98 -23.02
CA PRO A 31 -3.74 7.78 -24.42
C PRO A 31 -4.48 8.98 -25.03
N LYS A 32 -4.63 10.09 -24.28
CA LYS A 32 -5.38 11.28 -24.63
C LYS A 32 -4.47 12.50 -24.62
N VAL A 33 -4.84 13.50 -25.41
CA VAL A 33 -4.12 14.77 -25.55
C VAL A 33 -4.36 15.65 -24.32
N HIS A 34 -3.28 16.18 -23.77
CA HIS A 34 -3.27 17.15 -22.68
C HIS A 34 -3.05 18.54 -23.28
N ASP A 35 -4.10 19.36 -23.30
CA ASP A 35 -4.07 20.72 -23.84
C ASP A 35 -4.19 21.75 -22.69
N ASP A 36 -3.14 22.54 -22.50
CA ASP A 36 -3.05 23.56 -21.47
C ASP A 36 -4.04 24.71 -21.66
N ASN A 37 -4.32 25.09 -22.91
CA ASN A 37 -5.27 26.16 -23.20
C ASN A 37 -6.68 25.72 -22.79
N LEU A 38 -7.08 24.50 -23.17
CA LEU A 38 -8.39 23.96 -22.79
C LEU A 38 -8.52 23.79 -21.28
N ARG A 39 -7.44 23.40 -20.59
CA ARG A 39 -7.42 23.32 -19.12
C ARG A 39 -7.61 24.69 -18.46
N LEU A 40 -7.08 25.75 -19.04
CA LEU A 40 -7.24 27.12 -18.52
C LEU A 40 -8.60 27.74 -18.86
N GLU A 41 -9.17 27.38 -20.01
CA GLU A 41 -10.43 27.93 -20.51
C GLU A 41 -11.66 27.19 -19.96
N TYR A 42 -11.58 25.87 -19.78
CA TYR A 42 -12.72 25.05 -19.36
C TYR A 42 -13.39 25.54 -18.06
N PRO A 43 -12.66 25.84 -16.97
CA PRO A 43 -13.26 26.36 -15.74
C PRO A 43 -13.93 27.74 -15.88
N LYS A 44 -13.57 28.50 -16.93
CA LYS A 44 -14.15 29.82 -17.23
C LYS A 44 -15.32 29.74 -18.21
N SER A 45 -15.51 28.57 -18.83
CA SER A 45 -16.55 28.35 -19.82
C SER A 45 -17.91 28.13 -19.18
N ASP A 46 -18.97 28.39 -19.93
CA ASP A 46 -20.34 28.09 -19.55
C ASP A 46 -20.63 26.58 -19.47
N LYS A 47 -19.69 25.74 -19.89
CA LYS A 47 -19.76 24.27 -19.93
C LYS A 47 -19.20 23.59 -18.69
N PHE A 48 -18.51 24.34 -17.82
CA PHE A 48 -18.02 23.85 -16.52
C PHE A 48 -19.17 23.24 -15.72
N GLU A 49 -18.95 22.06 -15.12
CA GLU A 49 -19.94 21.23 -14.39
C GLU A 49 -21.18 20.76 -15.16
N LYS A 50 -21.44 21.26 -16.37
CA LYS A 50 -22.60 20.87 -17.18
C LYS A 50 -22.34 19.65 -18.05
N LEU A 51 -21.09 19.44 -18.45
CA LEU A 51 -20.69 18.29 -19.27
C LEU A 51 -20.45 17.01 -18.44
N GLY A 52 -20.39 17.13 -17.11
CA GLY A 52 -20.21 16.00 -16.20
C GLY A 52 -18.78 15.45 -16.12
N PHE A 53 -17.79 16.15 -16.67
CA PHE A 53 -16.38 15.72 -16.63
C PHE A 53 -15.85 15.64 -15.20
N GLU A 54 -16.26 16.57 -14.33
CA GLU A 54 -15.93 16.63 -12.91
C GLU A 54 -16.52 15.44 -12.17
N ARG A 55 -17.75 15.04 -12.51
CA ARG A 55 -18.41 13.88 -11.91
C ARG A 55 -17.70 12.58 -12.29
N GLU A 56 -17.31 12.46 -13.56
CA GLU A 56 -16.54 11.31 -14.04
C GLU A 56 -15.16 11.25 -13.37
N PHE A 57 -14.49 12.41 -13.27
CA PHE A 57 -13.20 12.53 -12.62
C PHE A 57 -13.28 12.18 -11.13
N LEU A 58 -14.28 12.70 -10.41
CA LEU A 58 -14.49 12.38 -9.01
C LEU A 58 -14.75 10.89 -8.81
N LYS A 59 -15.59 10.27 -9.66
CA LYS A 59 -15.85 8.82 -9.60
C LYS A 59 -14.58 8.01 -9.81
N PHE A 60 -13.71 8.45 -10.73
CA PHE A 60 -12.42 7.82 -10.94
C PHE A 60 -11.50 7.97 -9.72
N LEU A 61 -11.41 9.16 -9.14
CA LEU A 61 -10.63 9.42 -7.93
C LEU A 61 -11.12 8.61 -6.73
N SER A 62 -12.44 8.52 -6.51
CA SER A 62 -13.02 7.71 -5.43
C SER A 62 -12.64 6.23 -5.59
N ARG A 63 -12.68 5.69 -6.81
CA ARG A 63 -12.25 4.32 -7.07
C ARG A 63 -10.77 4.11 -6.76
N LEU A 64 -9.91 5.05 -7.16
CA LEU A 64 -8.47 4.97 -6.84
C LEU A 64 -8.22 5.03 -5.33
N ASP A 65 -8.94 5.89 -4.61
CA ASP A 65 -8.85 5.96 -3.15
C ASP A 65 -9.27 4.63 -2.51
N GLU A 66 -10.41 4.07 -2.89
CA GLU A 66 -10.87 2.78 -2.39
C GLU A 66 -9.86 1.64 -2.63
N ASP A 67 -9.25 1.60 -3.81
CA ASP A 67 -8.21 0.62 -4.15
C ASP A 67 -6.95 0.82 -3.31
N ASN A 68 -6.53 2.06 -3.06
CA ASN A 68 -5.41 2.38 -2.18
C ASN A 68 -5.71 2.00 -0.72
N GLN A 69 -6.90 2.33 -0.22
CA GLN A 69 -7.35 1.95 1.12
C GLN A 69 -7.38 0.43 1.29
N ARG A 70 -7.82 -0.32 0.27
CA ARG A 70 -7.80 -1.78 0.27
C ARG A 70 -6.37 -2.33 0.32
N ARG A 71 -5.45 -1.75 -0.44
CA ARG A 71 -4.01 -2.13 -0.42
C ARG A 71 -3.38 -1.86 0.93
N ILE A 72 -3.67 -0.69 1.53
CA ILE A 72 -3.18 -0.31 2.86
C ILE A 72 -3.65 -1.34 3.89
N ARG A 73 -4.95 -1.64 3.96
CA ARG A 73 -5.50 -2.62 4.90
C ARG A 73 -4.83 -3.99 4.77
N LYS A 74 -4.71 -4.50 3.54
CA LYS A 74 -4.09 -5.80 3.27
C LYS A 74 -2.61 -5.83 3.70
N ASN A 75 -1.87 -4.75 3.48
CA ASN A 75 -0.47 -4.68 3.88
C ASN A 75 -0.32 -4.56 5.40
N LEU A 76 -1.19 -3.81 6.07
CA LEU A 76 -1.20 -3.72 7.53
C LEU A 76 -1.54 -5.07 8.19
N GLU A 77 -2.52 -5.80 7.67
CA GLU A 77 -2.86 -7.16 8.14
C GLU A 77 -1.66 -8.11 7.99
N LYS A 78 -0.98 -8.07 6.85
CA LYS A 78 0.23 -8.87 6.62
C LYS A 78 1.36 -8.51 7.58
N LEU A 79 1.57 -7.22 7.86
CA LEU A 79 2.59 -6.77 8.80
C LEU A 79 2.30 -7.30 10.20
N LYS A 80 1.07 -7.14 10.69
CA LYS A 80 0.65 -7.68 12.00
C LYS A 80 0.83 -9.18 12.10
N ALA A 81 0.39 -9.93 11.08
CA ALA A 81 0.54 -11.39 11.08
C ALA A 81 2.02 -11.83 11.08
N ASN A 82 2.90 -11.08 10.39
CA ASN A 82 4.33 -11.35 10.41
C ASN A 82 4.97 -11.03 11.77
N GLU A 83 4.57 -9.95 12.42
CA GLU A 83 5.01 -9.58 13.77
C GLU A 83 4.59 -10.65 14.79
N GLU A 84 3.32 -11.06 14.79
CA GLU A 84 2.80 -12.10 15.67
C GLU A 84 3.53 -13.44 15.47
N ASN A 85 3.80 -13.82 14.21
CA ASN A 85 4.55 -15.03 13.91
C ASN A 85 6.03 -14.92 14.32
N GLY A 86 6.63 -13.74 14.19
CA GLY A 86 7.98 -13.45 14.66
C GLY A 86 8.07 -13.62 16.17
N GLN A 87 7.15 -13.01 16.91
CA GLN A 87 7.08 -13.12 18.36
C GLN A 87 6.89 -14.56 18.83
N LYS A 88 5.94 -15.31 18.24
CA LYS A 88 5.73 -16.73 18.57
C LYS A 88 6.98 -17.57 18.36
N LYS A 89 7.73 -17.33 17.28
CA LYS A 89 8.99 -18.04 17.02
C LYS A 89 10.05 -17.71 18.07
N GLU A 90 10.13 -16.45 18.49
CA GLU A 90 11.04 -16.03 19.55
C GLU A 90 10.67 -16.68 20.89
N ASP A 91 9.39 -16.70 21.25
CA ASP A 91 8.90 -17.31 22.50
C ASP A 91 9.18 -18.82 22.52
N LEU A 92 8.93 -19.53 21.42
CA LEU A 92 9.26 -20.95 21.28
C LEU A 92 10.75 -21.22 21.40
N ARG A 93 11.59 -20.31 20.87
CA ARG A 93 13.04 -20.41 21.00
C ARG A 93 13.47 -20.24 22.46
N LYS A 94 12.95 -19.23 23.15
CA LYS A 94 13.22 -19.00 24.58
C LYS A 94 12.83 -20.21 25.43
N LEU A 95 11.64 -20.77 25.20
CA LEU A 95 11.18 -21.96 25.92
C LEU A 95 12.11 -23.17 25.70
N ARG A 96 12.57 -23.39 24.47
CA ARG A 96 13.52 -24.45 24.15
C ARG A 96 14.87 -24.22 24.83
N ASP A 97 15.37 -22.99 24.80
CA ASP A 97 16.65 -22.64 25.42
C ASP A 97 16.56 -22.82 26.96
N GLU A 98 15.45 -22.44 27.59
CA GLU A 98 15.18 -22.68 29.03
C GLU A 98 15.14 -24.17 29.39
N GLN A 99 14.49 -25.00 28.57
CA GLN A 99 14.45 -26.46 28.77
C GLN A 99 15.84 -27.09 28.69
N GLU A 100 16.66 -26.64 27.73
CA GLU A 100 18.04 -27.13 27.58
C GLU A 100 18.91 -26.70 28.76
N ILE A 101 18.80 -25.45 29.23
CA ILE A 101 19.50 -24.97 30.42
C ILE A 101 19.13 -25.82 31.64
N ALA A 102 17.84 -26.06 31.88
CA ALA A 102 17.39 -26.86 33.02
C ALA A 102 17.91 -28.31 32.96
N ARG A 103 18.02 -28.88 31.76
CA ARG A 103 18.60 -30.21 31.55
C ARG A 103 20.09 -30.21 31.87
N LEU A 104 20.85 -29.26 31.31
CA LEU A 104 22.29 -29.14 31.56
C LEU A 104 22.59 -28.90 33.04
N ASP A 105 21.79 -28.08 33.73
CA ASP A 105 21.90 -27.87 35.18
C ASP A 105 21.74 -29.18 35.98
N THR A 106 20.84 -30.05 35.52
CA THR A 106 20.62 -31.35 36.17
C THR A 106 21.82 -32.28 35.95
N GLU A 107 22.35 -32.32 34.72
CA GLU A 107 23.53 -33.12 34.37
C GLU A 107 24.78 -32.63 35.13
N ILE A 108 24.99 -31.31 35.23
CA ILE A 108 26.10 -30.71 36.01
C ILE A 108 26.01 -31.12 37.48
N LYS A 109 24.83 -31.01 38.11
CA LYS A 109 24.64 -31.40 39.52
C LYS A 109 24.94 -32.88 39.76
N ALA A 110 24.55 -33.75 38.83
CA ALA A 110 24.85 -35.18 38.94
C ALA A 110 26.36 -35.45 38.90
N HIS A 111 27.07 -34.88 37.92
CA HIS A 111 28.52 -35.05 37.80
C HIS A 111 29.31 -34.44 38.96
N MET A 112 28.86 -33.31 39.51
CA MET A 112 29.47 -32.72 40.70
C MET A 112 29.36 -33.65 41.91
N ALA A 113 28.20 -34.28 42.12
CA ALA A 113 28.00 -35.24 43.20
C ALA A 113 28.80 -36.54 43.03
N GLU A 114 29.04 -36.97 41.78
CA GLU A 114 29.92 -38.11 41.48
C GLU A 114 31.39 -37.80 41.76
N ALA A 115 31.83 -36.56 41.50
CA ALA A 115 33.21 -36.13 41.72
C ALA A 115 33.58 -35.90 43.20
N GLU A 116 32.59 -35.67 44.06
CA GLU A 116 32.77 -35.49 45.51
C GLU A 116 32.79 -36.83 46.29
N LYS A 117 32.62 -37.97 45.60
CA LYS A 117 32.53 -39.31 46.18
C LYS A 117 33.85 -40.08 46.08
#